data_AF-A0A7W1SUH1-F1
#
_entry.id   AF-A0A7W1SUH1-F1
#
_cell.length_a   1.000
_cell.length_b   1.000
_cell.length_c   1.000
_cell.angle_alpha   90.00
_cell.angle_beta   90.00
_cell.angle_gamma   90.00
#
_symmetry.space_group_name_H-M   'P 1'
#
loop_
_entity.id
_entity.type
_entity.pdbx_description
1 polymer ?
#
loop_
_entity_poly.entity_id
_entity_poly.type
_entity_poly.pdbx_seq_one_letter_code
_entity_poly.pdbx_strand_id
1 'polypeptide(L)'
;MPLPRGSAPAVRHAVAVSPHLDDAVFSAGATIGGLVAAGWRVRVVTCFTLSVADPSPFALSTQLDKGLPADVDYLALRRREDTAALAVLGAEPVHLPLPEAPHRGYTSAPDLFAGVHDDDRIVDDLRAALAPHLAGADVVLAPQAIGDHADHRVAVDAVAALAPEALWWRDT
;
A
#
# COMPACT_ATOMS: atom_id res chain seq x y z
N MET A 1 21.88 -23.94 41.45
CA MET A 1 21.72 -24.20 40.00
C MET A 1 21.00 -23.00 39.40
N PRO A 2 21.62 -22.19 38.52
CA PRO A 2 20.91 -21.09 37.89
C PRO A 2 19.93 -21.63 36.84
N LEU A 3 18.70 -21.13 36.85
CA LEU A 3 17.69 -21.47 35.84
C LEU A 3 18.16 -20.96 34.46
N PRO A 4 17.98 -21.75 33.38
CA PRO A 4 18.28 -21.28 32.04
C PRO A 4 17.42 -20.05 31.74
N ARG A 5 18.06 -18.95 31.34
CA ARG A 5 17.35 -17.79 30.80
C ARG A 5 16.69 -18.24 29.50
N GLY A 6 15.36 -18.41 29.52
CA GLY A 6 14.61 -18.65 28.29
C GLY A 6 14.92 -17.56 27.28
N SER A 7 15.16 -17.94 26.03
CA SER A 7 15.30 -16.98 24.93
C SER A 7 14.06 -16.08 24.90
N ALA A 8 14.24 -14.77 24.80
CA ALA A 8 13.13 -13.87 24.55
C ALA A 8 12.35 -14.38 23.32
N PRO A 9 11.01 -14.35 23.33
CA PRO A 9 10.24 -14.77 22.16
C PRO A 9 10.67 -13.96 20.94
N ALA A 10 10.79 -14.63 19.79
CA ALA A 10 11.11 -13.96 18.54
C ALA A 10 10.04 -12.90 18.25
N VAL A 11 10.50 -11.69 17.87
CA VAL A 11 9.59 -10.60 17.49
C VAL A 11 8.87 -11.01 16.22
N ARG A 12 7.54 -10.90 16.22
CA ARG A 12 6.71 -11.22 15.07
C ARG A 12 6.62 -10.04 14.11
N HIS A 13 6.52 -10.34 12.82
CA HIS A 13 6.49 -9.37 11.74
C HIS A 13 5.16 -9.45 10.99
N ALA A 14 4.47 -8.31 10.88
CA ALA A 14 3.31 -8.17 10.00
C ALA A 14 3.61 -7.16 8.88
N VAL A 15 3.11 -7.43 7.69
CA VAL A 15 3.20 -6.53 6.54
C VAL A 15 1.81 -6.23 6.04
N ALA A 16 1.41 -4.97 6.02
CA ALA A 16 0.21 -4.51 5.34
C ALA A 16 0.56 -3.97 3.96
N VAL A 17 -0.13 -4.44 2.92
CA VAL A 17 0.06 -3.99 1.54
C VAL A 17 -1.02 -2.97 1.20
N SER A 18 -0.64 -1.71 1.06
CA SER A 18 -1.55 -0.60 0.74
C SER A 18 -1.46 -0.28 -0.75
N PRO A 19 -2.55 -0.20 -1.52
CA PRO A 19 -2.49 0.32 -2.89
C PRO A 19 -1.97 1.76 -2.91
N HIS A 20 -2.64 2.66 -2.19
CA HIS A 20 -2.36 4.09 -2.11
C HIS A 20 -1.99 4.55 -0.69
N LEU A 21 -1.60 5.82 -0.59
CA LEU A 21 -1.05 6.49 0.60
C LEU A 21 -2.13 6.90 1.62
N ASP A 22 -2.97 5.93 2.01
CA ASP A 22 -4.13 6.10 2.90
C ASP A 22 -4.84 4.77 3.18
N ASP A 23 -5.00 3.90 2.16
CA ASP A 23 -5.89 2.73 2.21
C ASP A 23 -5.69 1.83 3.44
N ALA A 24 -4.46 1.43 3.75
CA ALA A 24 -4.19 0.56 4.89
C ALA A 24 -4.53 1.25 6.23
N VAL A 25 -4.34 2.56 6.34
CA VAL A 25 -4.67 3.31 7.55
C VAL A 25 -6.19 3.44 7.68
N PHE A 26 -6.90 3.78 6.61
CA PHE A 26 -8.36 3.92 6.62
C PHE A 26 -9.09 2.59 6.83
N SER A 27 -8.60 1.52 6.18
CA SER A 27 -9.27 0.22 6.18
C SER A 27 -8.85 -0.66 7.36
N ALA A 28 -7.58 -0.60 7.75
CA ALA A 28 -6.97 -1.54 8.71
C ALA A 28 -6.18 -0.86 9.83
N GLY A 29 -6.26 0.46 9.99
CA GLY A 29 -5.48 1.22 10.98
C GLY A 29 -5.65 0.71 12.42
N ALA A 30 -6.87 0.33 12.82
CA ALA A 30 -7.12 -0.25 14.14
C ALA A 30 -6.42 -1.61 14.33
N THR A 31 -6.43 -2.47 13.30
CA THR A 31 -5.72 -3.76 13.33
C THR A 31 -4.20 -3.55 13.37
N ILE A 32 -3.68 -2.64 12.55
CA ILE A 32 -2.26 -2.26 12.53
C ILE A 32 -1.83 -1.76 13.92
N GLY A 33 -2.55 -0.80 14.49
CA GLY A 33 -2.27 -0.27 15.83
C GLY A 33 -2.39 -1.35 16.92
N GLY A 34 -3.35 -2.27 16.80
CA GLY A 34 -3.49 -3.40 17.71
C GLY A 34 -2.30 -4.37 17.67
N LEU A 35 -1.77 -4.67 16.48
CA LEU A 35 -0.57 -5.50 16.31
C LEU A 35 0.67 -4.82 16.92
N VAL A 36 0.86 -3.52 16.65
CA VAL A 36 1.94 -2.74 17.25
C VAL A 36 1.84 -2.73 18.78
N ALA A 37 0.64 -2.49 19.33
CA ALA A 37 0.40 -2.51 20.77
C ALA A 37 0.66 -3.90 21.40
N ALA A 38 0.47 -4.97 20.63
CA ALA A 38 0.79 -6.34 21.03
C ALA A 38 2.29 -6.70 20.87
N GLY A 39 3.15 -5.75 20.49
CA GLY A 39 4.60 -5.93 20.38
C GLY A 39 5.07 -6.51 19.04
N TRP A 40 4.23 -6.53 18.01
CA TRP A 40 4.65 -6.88 16.65
C TRP A 40 5.39 -5.72 16.01
N ARG A 41 6.33 -6.01 15.11
CA ARG A 41 6.80 -5.00 14.15
C ARG A 41 5.89 -5.04 12.94
N VAL A 42 5.30 -3.90 12.62
CA VAL A 42 4.39 -3.77 11.51
C VAL A 42 5.00 -2.83 10.48
N ARG A 43 5.04 -3.28 9.23
CA ARG A 43 5.40 -2.47 8.07
C ARG A 43 4.18 -2.27 7.20
N VAL A 44 4.01 -1.07 6.67
CA VAL A 44 3.03 -0.77 5.63
C VAL A 44 3.78 -0.49 4.34
N VAL A 45 3.61 -1.38 3.37
CA VAL A 45 4.21 -1.26 2.03
C VAL A 45 3.17 -0.68 1.10
N THR A 46 3.36 0.57 0.69
CA THR A 46 2.45 1.29 -0.19
C THR A 46 2.93 1.18 -1.64
N CYS A 47 2.05 0.70 -2.52
CA CYS A 47 2.41 0.19 -3.85
C CYS A 47 2.67 1.30 -4.86
N PHE A 48 1.76 2.26 -4.98
CA PHE A 48 1.78 3.24 -6.07
C PHE A 48 2.09 4.63 -5.52
N THR A 49 3.38 4.99 -5.49
CA THR A 49 3.85 6.23 -4.84
C THR A 49 4.78 7.07 -5.71
N LEU A 50 4.99 6.72 -6.98
CA LEU A 50 5.95 7.43 -7.85
C LEU A 50 5.51 8.86 -8.17
N SER A 51 6.40 9.83 -7.97
CA SER A 51 6.23 11.19 -8.48
C SER A 51 6.50 11.24 -9.98
N VAL A 52 5.55 11.78 -10.76
CA VAL A 52 5.64 11.90 -12.23
C VAL A 52 5.64 13.39 -12.61
N ALA A 53 6.73 13.85 -13.26
CA ALA A 53 6.97 15.28 -13.53
C ALA A 53 5.98 15.90 -14.54
N ASP A 54 5.46 15.10 -15.47
CA ASP A 54 4.54 15.54 -16.53
C ASP A 54 3.26 14.68 -16.51
N PRO A 55 2.33 14.91 -15.57
CA PRO A 55 1.10 14.14 -15.48
C PRO A 55 0.22 14.30 -16.72
N SER A 56 -0.52 13.23 -17.07
CA SER A 56 -1.62 13.32 -18.03
C SER A 56 -2.68 14.32 -17.55
N PRO A 57 -3.53 14.89 -18.42
CA PRO A 57 -4.57 15.82 -17.99
C PRO A 57 -5.47 15.27 -16.88
N PHE A 58 -5.80 13.98 -16.94
CA PHE A 58 -6.60 13.32 -15.91
C PHE A 58 -5.79 13.11 -14.62
N ALA A 59 -4.54 12.65 -14.70
CA ALA A 59 -3.68 12.55 -13.52
C ALA A 59 -3.53 13.90 -12.80
N LEU A 60 -3.31 14.97 -13.56
CA LEU A 60 -3.22 16.32 -13.03
C LEU A 60 -4.55 16.77 -12.40
N SER A 61 -5.69 16.44 -13.02
CA SER A 61 -7.00 16.81 -12.45
C SER A 61 -7.21 16.18 -11.08
N THR A 62 -6.73 14.94 -10.85
CA THR A 62 -6.84 14.30 -9.52
C THR A 62 -6.17 15.11 -8.39
N GLN A 63 -5.10 15.86 -8.70
CA GLN A 63 -4.42 16.75 -7.78
C GLN A 63 -5.15 18.09 -7.65
N LEU A 64 -5.53 18.70 -8.79
CA LEU A 64 -6.21 19.99 -8.82
C LEU A 64 -7.57 19.95 -8.12
N ASP A 65 -8.33 18.87 -8.27
CA ASP A 65 -9.64 18.68 -7.63
C ASP A 65 -9.54 18.64 -6.10
N LYS A 66 -8.35 18.33 -5.57
CA LYS A 66 -8.04 18.38 -4.12
C LYS A 66 -7.55 19.76 -3.67
N GLY A 67 -7.60 20.76 -4.55
CA GLY A 67 -7.15 22.13 -4.27
C GLY A 67 -5.63 22.28 -4.23
N LEU A 68 -4.87 21.30 -4.74
CA LEU A 68 -3.42 21.36 -4.77
C LEU A 68 -2.93 21.99 -6.08
N PRO A 69 -2.06 23.02 -6.03
CA PRO A 69 -1.49 23.64 -7.23
C PRO A 69 -0.67 22.66 -8.06
N ALA A 70 -0.64 22.84 -9.39
CA ALA A 70 0.04 21.94 -10.34
C ALA A 70 1.56 21.83 -10.15
N ASP A 71 2.20 22.82 -9.54
CA ASP A 71 3.65 22.86 -9.28
C ASP A 71 4.06 22.10 -8.01
N VAL A 72 3.09 21.59 -7.24
CA VAL A 72 3.34 20.73 -6.09
C VAL A 72 3.60 19.31 -6.56
N ASP A 73 4.67 18.69 -6.05
CA ASP A 73 4.86 17.24 -6.12
C ASP A 73 3.83 16.55 -5.22
N TYR A 74 2.71 16.18 -5.84
CA TYR A 74 1.55 15.60 -5.16
C TYR A 74 1.88 14.33 -4.39
N LEU A 75 2.66 13.42 -4.99
CA LEU A 75 3.03 12.17 -4.34
C LEU A 75 4.07 12.41 -3.24
N ALA A 76 4.98 13.37 -3.37
CA ALA A 76 5.87 13.73 -2.25
C ALA A 76 5.12 14.30 -1.06
N LEU A 77 4.05 15.08 -1.30
CA LEU A 77 3.17 15.54 -0.22
C LEU A 77 2.50 14.34 0.46
N ARG A 78 1.84 13.45 -0.30
CA ARG A 78 1.16 12.28 0.27
C ARG A 78 2.08 11.30 0.98
N ARG A 79 3.33 11.10 0.50
CA ARG A 79 4.33 10.27 1.21
C ARG A 79 4.67 10.83 2.59
N ARG A 80 4.71 12.16 2.74
CA ARG A 80 4.92 12.80 4.05
C ARG A 80 3.70 12.62 4.96
N GLU A 81 2.50 12.73 4.41
CA GLU A 81 1.25 12.49 5.15
C GLU A 81 1.17 11.05 5.65
N ASP A 82 1.43 10.06 4.78
CA ASP A 82 1.48 8.64 5.12
C ASP A 82 2.54 8.33 6.20
N THR A 83 3.75 8.88 6.05
CA THR A 83 4.81 8.76 7.07
C THR A 83 4.35 9.28 8.43
N ALA A 84 3.68 10.44 8.44
CA ALA A 84 3.16 11.02 9.67
C ALA A 84 2.03 10.18 10.29
N ALA A 85 1.10 9.69 9.47
CA ALA A 85 0.00 8.83 9.91
C ALA A 85 0.51 7.50 10.50
N LEU A 86 1.46 6.85 9.83
CA LEU A 86 2.04 5.58 10.30
C LEU A 86 2.91 5.75 11.53
N ALA A 87 3.58 6.90 11.69
CA ALA A 87 4.28 7.24 12.92
C ALA A 87 3.32 7.30 14.13
N VAL A 88 2.08 7.79 13.96
CA VAL A 88 1.06 7.76 15.03
C VAL A 88 0.68 6.33 15.41
N LEU A 89 0.61 5.42 14.44
CA LEU A 89 0.31 4.01 14.68
C LEU A 89 1.50 3.19 15.20
N GLY A 90 2.72 3.73 15.13
CA GLY A 90 3.96 3.01 15.45
C GLY A 90 4.36 1.97 14.40
N ALA A 91 3.91 2.13 13.15
CA ALA A 91 4.24 1.26 12.03
C ALA A 91 5.32 1.90 11.11
N GLU A 92 6.09 1.06 10.42
CA GLU A 92 7.15 1.50 9.48
C GLU A 92 6.57 1.71 8.07
N PRO A 93 6.69 2.92 7.47
CA PRO A 93 6.32 3.14 6.07
C PRO A 93 7.38 2.59 5.11
N VAL A 94 6.93 1.96 4.02
CA VAL A 94 7.74 1.64 2.85
C VAL A 94 6.98 2.08 1.61
N HIS A 95 7.58 2.92 0.78
CA HIS A 95 6.97 3.48 -0.43
C HIS A 95 7.60 2.86 -1.67
N LEU A 96 6.83 2.06 -2.42
CA LEU A 96 7.29 1.49 -3.68
C LEU A 96 7.17 2.52 -4.82
N PRO A 97 8.18 2.64 -5.69
CA PRO A 97 8.25 3.71 -6.67
C PRO A 97 7.48 3.37 -7.96
N LEU A 98 6.23 2.89 -7.84
CA LEU A 98 5.37 2.57 -8.99
C LEU A 98 4.36 3.69 -9.24
N PRO A 99 4.01 4.01 -10.50
CA PRO A 99 3.04 5.04 -10.83
C PRO A 99 1.61 4.60 -10.53
N GLU A 100 0.74 5.52 -10.05
CA GLU A 100 -0.71 5.31 -9.90
C GLU A 100 -1.42 5.16 -11.26
N ALA A 101 -2.61 4.54 -11.28
CA ALA A 101 -3.36 4.26 -12.52
C ALA A 101 -3.55 5.47 -13.45
N PRO A 102 -3.82 6.70 -12.98
CA PRO A 102 -3.94 7.88 -13.85
C PRO A 102 -2.69 8.15 -14.73
N HIS A 103 -1.53 7.60 -14.37
CA HIS A 103 -0.28 7.69 -15.13
C HIS A 103 -0.01 6.50 -16.05
N ARG A 104 -0.93 5.52 -16.10
CA ARG A 104 -0.77 4.25 -16.85
C ARG A 104 -1.85 4.01 -17.91
N GLY A 105 -2.52 5.07 -18.38
CA GLY A 105 -3.50 4.97 -19.47
C GLY A 105 -4.96 5.12 -19.06
N TYR A 106 -5.24 5.24 -17.77
CA TYR A 106 -6.59 5.51 -17.25
C TYR A 106 -6.90 7.01 -17.38
N THR A 107 -8.09 7.34 -17.88
CA THR A 107 -8.41 8.69 -18.40
C THR A 107 -9.56 9.39 -17.69
N SER A 108 -10.27 8.71 -16.79
CA SER A 108 -11.36 9.29 -16.02
C SER A 108 -11.62 8.51 -14.72
N ALA A 109 -12.38 9.09 -13.78
CA ALA A 109 -12.74 8.37 -12.56
C ALA A 109 -13.53 7.08 -12.86
N PRO A 110 -14.58 7.06 -13.72
CA PRO A 110 -15.23 5.81 -14.09
C PRO A 110 -14.30 4.75 -14.69
N ASP A 111 -13.28 5.17 -15.44
CA ASP A 111 -12.27 4.30 -16.04
C ASP A 111 -11.40 3.62 -14.97
N LEU A 112 -11.05 4.34 -13.89
CA LEU A 112 -10.32 3.75 -12.75
C LEU A 112 -11.07 2.62 -12.06
N PHE A 113 -12.41 2.62 -12.11
CA PHE A 113 -13.28 1.63 -11.46
C PHE A 113 -13.90 0.64 -12.45
N ALA A 114 -13.36 0.54 -13.67
CA ALA A 114 -13.82 -0.40 -14.69
C ALA A 114 -13.00 -1.71 -14.72
N GLY A 115 -12.14 -1.93 -13.73
CA GLY A 115 -11.16 -3.01 -13.70
C GLY A 115 -9.82 -2.63 -14.33
N VAL A 116 -8.92 -3.62 -14.46
CA VAL A 116 -7.57 -3.42 -15.01
C VAL A 116 -7.62 -3.48 -16.54
N HIS A 117 -7.02 -2.50 -17.22
CA HIS A 117 -6.88 -2.52 -18.68
C HIS A 117 -6.02 -3.71 -19.15
N ASP A 118 -6.38 -4.32 -20.29
CA ASP A 118 -5.68 -5.52 -20.82
C ASP A 118 -4.19 -5.29 -21.12
N ASP A 119 -3.78 -4.05 -21.39
CA ASP A 119 -2.41 -3.65 -21.66
C ASP A 119 -1.66 -3.11 -20.44
N ASP A 120 -2.32 -2.96 -19.27
CA ASP A 120 -1.65 -2.59 -18.02
C ASP A 120 -0.90 -3.79 -17.45
N ARG A 121 0.43 -3.74 -17.53
CA ARG A 121 1.35 -4.81 -17.07
C ARG A 121 2.02 -4.52 -15.74
N ILE A 122 1.57 -3.49 -15.02
CA ILE A 122 2.20 -3.05 -13.77
C ILE A 122 2.25 -4.14 -12.68
N VAL A 123 1.40 -5.16 -12.77
CA VAL A 123 1.37 -6.28 -11.80
C VAL A 123 2.70 -7.04 -11.73
N ASP A 124 3.43 -7.14 -12.83
CA ASP A 124 4.72 -7.85 -12.85
C ASP A 124 5.78 -7.05 -12.10
N ASP A 125 5.83 -5.73 -12.31
CA ASP A 125 6.70 -4.81 -11.57
C ASP A 125 6.32 -4.76 -10.09
N LEU A 126 5.02 -4.74 -9.78
CA LEU A 126 4.54 -4.79 -8.41
C LEU A 126 4.97 -6.08 -7.71
N ARG A 127 4.81 -7.23 -8.35
CA ARG A 127 5.24 -8.52 -7.78
C ARG A 127 6.74 -8.52 -7.48
N ALA A 128 7.54 -8.05 -8.44
CA ALA A 128 9.00 -7.97 -8.28
C ALA A 128 9.39 -7.04 -7.12
N ALA A 129 8.75 -5.87 -7.01
CA ALA A 129 9.02 -4.89 -5.96
C ALA A 129 8.51 -5.34 -4.58
N LEU A 130 7.37 -6.04 -4.52
CA LEU A 130 6.70 -6.42 -3.29
C LEU A 130 7.27 -7.68 -2.65
N ALA A 131 7.71 -8.66 -3.45
CA ALA A 131 8.18 -9.96 -2.96
C ALA A 131 9.26 -9.90 -1.85
N PRO A 132 10.29 -9.03 -1.94
CA PRO A 132 11.29 -8.91 -0.87
C PRO A 132 10.72 -8.43 0.46
N HIS A 133 9.61 -7.70 0.46
CA HIS A 133 8.99 -7.19 1.67
C HIS A 133 8.06 -8.19 2.34
N LEU A 134 7.46 -9.10 1.57
CA LEU A 134 6.60 -10.16 2.12
C LEU A 134 7.39 -11.38 2.62
N ALA A 135 8.62 -11.55 2.13
CA ALA A 135 9.48 -12.66 2.52
C ALA A 135 9.71 -12.71 4.04
N GLY A 136 9.27 -13.79 4.68
CA GLY A 136 9.45 -14.01 6.11
C GLY A 136 8.51 -13.20 7.01
N ALA A 137 7.46 -12.57 6.46
CA ALA A 137 6.37 -12.03 7.26
C ALA A 137 5.58 -13.18 7.92
N ASP A 138 5.25 -13.03 9.20
CA ASP A 138 4.38 -13.99 9.90
C ASP A 138 2.92 -13.81 9.48
N VAL A 139 2.53 -12.57 9.15
CA VAL A 139 1.19 -12.20 8.69
C VAL A 139 1.31 -11.16 7.56
N VAL A 140 0.55 -11.37 6.49
CA VAL A 140 0.33 -10.38 5.44
C VAL A 140 -1.12 -9.91 5.51
N LEU A 141 -1.33 -8.59 5.50
CA LEU A 141 -2.64 -7.94 5.43
C LEU A 141 -2.77 -7.25 4.07
N ALA A 142 -3.92 -7.35 3.40
CA ALA A 142 -4.12 -6.77 2.07
C ALA A 142 -5.59 -6.42 1.78
N PRO A 143 -5.88 -5.53 0.80
CA PRO A 143 -7.24 -5.14 0.42
C PRO A 143 -8.00 -6.23 -0.32
N GLN A 144 -9.34 -6.17 -0.35
CA GLN A 144 -10.19 -7.05 -1.18
C GLN A 144 -10.52 -6.46 -2.55
N ALA A 145 -10.13 -5.21 -2.80
CA ALA A 145 -10.51 -4.42 -3.97
C ALA A 145 -12.04 -4.27 -4.13
N ILE A 146 -12.76 -4.07 -3.02
CA ILE A 146 -14.18 -3.69 -3.06
C ILE A 146 -14.28 -2.30 -3.67
N GLY A 147 -15.05 -2.18 -4.76
CA GLY A 147 -15.16 -0.95 -5.56
C GLY A 147 -14.49 -1.05 -6.93
N ASP A 148 -13.67 -2.10 -7.16
CA ASP A 148 -13.08 -2.44 -8.47
C ASP A 148 -12.09 -1.41 -9.03
N HIS A 149 -11.46 -0.62 -8.15
CA HIS A 149 -10.37 0.28 -8.56
C HIS A 149 -9.19 -0.52 -9.11
N ALA A 150 -8.70 -0.16 -10.30
CA ALA A 150 -7.64 -0.87 -11.01
C ALA A 150 -6.39 -1.14 -10.15
N ASP A 151 -5.86 -0.13 -9.45
CA ASP A 151 -4.71 -0.30 -8.56
C ASP A 151 -4.96 -1.29 -7.42
N HIS A 152 -6.17 -1.34 -6.86
CA HIS A 152 -6.51 -2.32 -5.81
C HIS A 152 -6.59 -3.73 -6.39
N ARG A 153 -7.12 -3.88 -7.61
CA ARG A 153 -7.15 -5.16 -8.31
C ARG A 153 -5.75 -5.70 -8.58
N VAL A 154 -4.85 -4.84 -9.06
CA VAL A 154 -3.43 -5.18 -9.24
C VAL A 154 -2.79 -5.59 -7.91
N ALA A 155 -3.05 -4.86 -6.82
CA ALA A 155 -2.51 -5.20 -5.50
C ALA A 155 -3.03 -6.56 -5.00
N VAL A 156 -4.33 -6.84 -5.15
CA VAL A 156 -4.93 -8.15 -4.85
C VAL A 156 -4.25 -9.25 -5.65
N ASP A 157 -4.10 -9.07 -6.96
CA ASP A 157 -3.50 -10.08 -7.86
C ASP A 157 -2.02 -10.32 -7.58
N ALA A 158 -1.29 -9.30 -7.12
CA ALA A 158 0.10 -9.43 -6.67
C ALA A 158 0.19 -10.16 -5.33
N VAL A 159 -0.61 -9.77 -4.33
CA VAL A 159 -0.59 -10.39 -3.01
C VAL A 159 -1.08 -11.83 -3.06
N ALA A 160 -2.15 -12.13 -3.78
CA ALA A 160 -2.67 -13.50 -3.90
C ALA A 160 -1.63 -14.47 -4.49
N ALA A 161 -0.78 -13.99 -5.40
CA ALA A 161 0.30 -14.78 -5.98
C ALA A 161 1.50 -14.96 -5.02
N LEU A 162 1.82 -13.95 -4.21
CA LEU A 162 3.01 -13.94 -3.35
C LEU A 162 2.77 -14.45 -1.93
N ALA A 163 1.55 -14.27 -1.41
CA ALA A 163 1.13 -14.61 -0.06
C ALA A 163 -0.32 -15.15 -0.04
N PRO A 164 -0.54 -16.39 -0.47
CA PRO A 164 -1.89 -16.99 -0.56
C PRO A 164 -2.67 -17.01 0.77
N GLU A 165 -1.96 -17.02 1.90
CA GLU A 165 -2.50 -17.04 3.27
C GLU A 165 -2.74 -15.62 3.84
N ALA A 166 -2.72 -14.58 3.00
CA ALA A 166 -2.96 -13.21 3.42
C ALA A 166 -4.34 -13.05 4.08
N LEU A 167 -4.41 -12.15 5.07
CA LEU A 167 -5.66 -11.73 5.68
C LEU A 167 -6.19 -10.50 4.95
N TRP A 168 -7.42 -10.60 4.47
CA TRP A 168 -7.99 -9.60 3.57
C TRP A 168 -8.91 -8.62 4.31
N TRP A 169 -8.68 -7.32 4.19
CA TRP A 169 -9.58 -6.27 4.70
C TRP A 169 -10.55 -5.78 3.62
N ARG A 170 -11.69 -5.25 4.07
CA ARG A 170 -12.62 -4.55 3.18
C ARG A 170 -12.13 -3.13 2.96
N ASP A 171 -12.02 -2.73 1.71
CA ASP A 171 -11.77 -1.33 1.33
C ASP A 171 -12.93 -0.46 1.85
N THR A 172 -12.60 0.70 2.42
CA THR A 172 -13.55 1.66 3.02
C THR A 172 -13.66 2.93 2.22
#